data_AF-A0A963I3S5-F1
#
_entry.id   AF-A0A963I3S5-F1
#
_cell.length_a   1.000
_cell.length_b   1.000
_cell.length_c   1.000
_cell.angle_alpha   90.00
_cell.angle_beta   90.00
_cell.angle_gamma   90.00
#
_symmetry.space_group_name_H-M   'P 1'
#
loop_
_entity.id
_entity.type
_entity.pdbx_description
1 polymer ?
#
loop_
_entity_poly.entity_id
_entity_poly.type
_entity_poly.pdbx_seq_one_letter_code
_entity_poly.pdbx_strand_id
1 'polypeptide(L)'
;EVTFIGEILKGGEYQFTLKVLVPATSLCPCSKKISDYGAHNQRSHVTVTARLDGHLWIEELVEMVEGQASCELFGLLKRPDEKYVTERAYDNPKFVEDLVRDVAGVLNAEPRIVSYVAEAENFESIHNHSAYALIESARATG
;
A
#
# COMPACT_ATOMS: atom_id res chain seq x y z
N GLU A 1 -9.12 5.25 -4.50
CA GLU A 1 -10.22 5.99 -3.84
C GLU A 1 -9.63 6.90 -2.77
N VAL A 2 -10.18 8.08 -2.54
CA VAL A 2 -9.67 9.03 -1.53
C VAL A 2 -10.81 9.53 -0.67
N THR A 3 -10.60 9.56 0.65
CA THR A 3 -11.57 10.04 1.62
C THR A 3 -10.88 10.98 2.60
N PHE A 4 -11.46 12.17 2.77
CA PHE A 4 -11.08 13.13 3.80
C PHE A 4 -12.04 13.05 4.97
N ILE A 5 -11.50 12.96 6.18
CA ILE A 5 -12.28 12.84 7.41
C ILE A 5 -11.83 13.97 8.34
N GLY A 6 -12.76 14.87 8.65
CA GLY A 6 -12.53 15.96 9.61
C GLY A 6 -13.37 15.74 10.86
N GLU A 7 -12.75 15.87 12.03
CA GLU A 7 -13.39 15.67 13.33
C GLU A 7 -13.12 16.85 14.24
N ILE A 8 -14.10 17.22 15.07
CA ILE A 8 -13.92 18.19 16.16
C ILE A 8 -14.09 17.43 17.47
N LEU A 9 -12.99 17.31 18.22
CA LEU A 9 -12.97 16.65 19.51
C LEU A 9 -13.55 17.54 20.62
N LYS A 10 -13.79 16.94 21.78
CA LYS A 10 -14.16 17.69 22.98
C LYS A 10 -13.08 18.74 23.28
N GLY A 11 -13.50 19.98 23.46
CA GLY A 11 -12.58 21.11 23.64
C GLY A 11 -12.31 21.92 22.36
N GLY A 12 -12.89 21.54 21.23
CA GLY A 12 -12.78 22.30 19.98
C GLY A 12 -11.50 22.01 19.18
N GLU A 13 -10.74 21.00 19.58
CA GLU A 13 -9.57 20.53 18.85
C GLU A 13 -10.01 19.89 17.52
N TYR A 14 -9.44 20.37 16.41
CA TYR A 14 -9.69 19.83 15.09
C TYR A 14 -8.68 18.72 14.77
N GLN A 15 -9.17 17.61 14.21
CA GLN A 15 -8.36 16.53 13.70
C GLN A 15 -8.69 16.23 12.24
N PHE A 16 -7.65 15.93 11.47
CA PHE A 16 -7.77 15.55 10.07
C PHE A 16 -7.17 14.17 9.83
N THR A 17 -7.93 13.33 9.15
CA THR A 17 -7.53 12.00 8.73
C THR A 17 -7.70 11.86 7.22
N LEU A 18 -6.62 11.45 6.56
CA LEU A 18 -6.57 11.14 5.14
C LEU A 18 -6.62 9.64 4.94
N LYS A 19 -7.60 9.16 4.17
CA LYS A 19 -7.66 7.77 3.72
C LYS A 19 -7.44 7.68 2.21
N VAL A 20 -6.52 6.83 1.79
CA VAL A 20 -6.28 6.50 0.38
C VAL A 20 -6.36 4.99 0.18
N LEU A 21 -7.00 4.56 -0.90
CA LEU A 21 -6.93 3.20 -1.43
C LEU A 21 -6.20 3.26 -2.76
N VAL A 22 -5.06 2.59 -2.82
CA VAL A 22 -4.13 2.54 -3.94
C VAL A 22 -4.12 1.12 -4.53
N PRO A 23 -4.56 0.94 -5.78
CA PRO A 23 -4.46 -0.35 -6.44
C PRO A 23 -3.04 -0.58 -6.95
N ALA A 24 -2.51 -1.78 -6.71
CA ALA A 24 -1.15 -2.16 -7.09
C ALA A 24 -1.08 -3.59 -7.64
N THR A 25 0.06 -3.96 -8.23
CA THR A 25 0.38 -5.36 -8.54
C THR A 25 1.22 -5.96 -7.41
N SER A 26 0.82 -7.14 -6.94
CA SER A 26 1.60 -8.00 -6.03
C SER A 26 1.96 -9.30 -6.74
N LEU A 27 3.21 -9.73 -6.65
CA LEU A 27 3.70 -11.00 -7.17
C LEU A 27 4.19 -11.88 -6.03
N CYS A 28 3.75 -13.14 -6.02
CA CYS A 28 3.96 -14.04 -4.91
C CYS A 28 5.40 -14.60 -4.86
N PRO A 29 6.18 -14.34 -3.79
CA PRO A 29 7.52 -14.91 -3.62
C PRO A 29 7.51 -16.44 -3.56
N CYS A 30 6.46 -17.03 -2.95
CA CYS A 30 6.31 -18.48 -2.86
C CYS A 30 6.23 -19.12 -4.24
N SER A 31 5.34 -18.61 -5.10
CA SER A 31 5.14 -19.12 -6.44
C SER A 31 6.40 -19.02 -7.29
N LYS A 32 7.11 -17.89 -7.22
CA LYS A 32 8.39 -17.71 -7.91
C LYS A 32 9.44 -18.74 -7.46
N LYS A 33 9.48 -19.06 -6.17
CA LYS A 33 10.48 -19.97 -5.59
C LYS A 33 10.28 -21.43 -5.96
N ILE A 34 9.02 -21.87 -6.11
CA ILE A 34 8.70 -23.29 -6.30
C ILE A 34 8.47 -23.70 -7.76
N SER A 35 8.27 -22.73 -8.65
CA SER A 35 8.03 -22.97 -10.08
C SER A 35 9.30 -22.80 -10.90
N ASP A 36 9.54 -23.69 -11.87
CA ASP A 36 10.67 -23.58 -12.82
C ASP A 36 10.58 -22.33 -13.71
N TYR A 37 9.37 -21.83 -13.96
CA TYR A 37 9.10 -20.63 -14.75
C TYR A 37 7.82 -19.93 -14.30
N GLY A 38 7.83 -18.60 -14.42
CA GLY A 38 6.70 -17.76 -14.05
C GLY A 38 6.45 -17.70 -12.54
N ALA A 39 5.47 -16.89 -12.16
CA ALA A 39 4.95 -16.76 -10.81
C ALA A 39 3.56 -16.15 -10.90
N HIS A 40 2.62 -16.58 -10.05
CA HIS A 40 1.32 -15.92 -10.02
C HIS A 40 1.44 -14.51 -9.43
N ASN A 41 0.63 -13.62 -9.97
CA ASN A 41 0.49 -12.25 -9.52
C ASN A 41 -0.99 -11.85 -9.59
N GLN A 42 -1.32 -10.79 -8.86
CA GLN A 42 -2.69 -10.35 -8.73
C GLN A 42 -2.76 -8.84 -8.52
N ARG A 43 -3.97 -8.31 -8.65
CA ARG A 43 -4.29 -6.99 -8.15
C ARG A 43 -4.35 -7.05 -6.62
N SER A 44 -3.79 -6.03 -6.00
CA SER A 44 -3.92 -5.77 -4.58
C SER A 44 -4.52 -4.39 -4.36
N HIS A 45 -5.26 -4.23 -3.27
CA HIS A 45 -5.62 -2.92 -2.74
C HIS A 45 -4.81 -2.66 -1.48
N VAL A 46 -4.06 -1.57 -1.47
CA VAL A 46 -3.41 -1.07 -0.27
C VAL A 46 -4.20 0.14 0.22
N THR A 47 -4.70 0.05 1.44
CA THR A 47 -5.47 1.14 2.06
C THR A 47 -4.64 1.72 3.20
N VAL A 48 -4.40 3.04 3.17
CA VAL A 48 -3.77 3.76 4.26
C VAL A 48 -4.75 4.79 4.79
N THR A 49 -5.06 4.70 6.07
CA THR A 49 -5.82 5.70 6.82
C THR A 49 -4.87 6.36 7.81
N ALA A 50 -4.47 7.61 7.57
CA ALA A 50 -3.46 8.32 8.34
C ALA A 50 -4.03 9.59 8.97
N ARG A 51 -3.84 9.75 10.28
CA ARG A 51 -4.11 11.00 11.01
C ARG A 51 -2.89 11.91 10.89
N LEU A 52 -3.14 13.16 10.49
CA LEU A 52 -2.08 14.10 10.13
C LEU A 52 -1.98 15.27 11.12
N ASP A 53 -0.75 15.69 11.41
CA ASP A 53 -0.40 16.92 12.15
C ASP A 53 0.32 17.92 11.24
N GLY A 54 -0.19 18.04 10.01
CA GLY A 54 0.41 18.89 9.00
C GLY A 54 -0.14 18.59 7.62
N HIS A 55 0.29 19.40 6.65
CA HIS A 55 -0.11 19.23 5.25
C HIS A 55 0.70 18.10 4.61
N LEU A 56 0.01 17.05 4.17
CA LEU A 56 0.54 15.97 3.34
C LEU A 56 -0.34 15.88 2.09
N TRP A 57 0.26 15.96 0.91
CA TRP A 57 -0.46 15.81 -0.34
C TRP A 57 -0.96 14.37 -0.49
N ILE A 58 -2.09 14.20 -1.20
CA ILE A 58 -2.62 12.86 -1.48
C ILE A 58 -1.57 12.07 -2.26
N GLU A 59 -0.97 12.71 -3.25
CA GLU A 59 0.04 12.15 -4.15
C GLU A 59 1.27 11.67 -3.39
N GLU A 60 1.73 12.41 -2.36
CA GLU A 60 2.83 11.97 -1.51
C GLU A 60 2.49 10.63 -0.81
N LEU A 61 1.27 10.50 -0.28
CA LEU A 61 0.84 9.26 0.36
C LEU A 61 0.66 8.12 -0.64
N VAL A 62 0.18 8.41 -1.85
CA VAL A 62 0.07 7.42 -2.93
C VAL A 62 1.45 6.94 -3.36
N GLU A 63 2.41 7.84 -3.59
CA GLU A 63 3.78 7.50 -3.98
C GLU A 63 4.49 6.66 -2.91
N MET A 64 4.28 6.97 -1.62
CA MET A 64 4.79 6.15 -0.52
C MET A 64 4.29 4.71 -0.60
N VAL A 65 3.01 4.50 -0.97
CA VAL A 65 2.39 3.17 -1.10
C VAL A 65 2.85 2.47 -2.37
N GLU A 66 2.79 3.13 -3.53
CA GLU A 66 3.19 2.57 -4.83
C GLU A 66 4.66 2.15 -4.82
N GLY A 67 5.53 2.94 -4.20
CA GLY A 67 6.94 2.64 -4.05
C GLY A 67 7.24 1.34 -3.28
N GLN A 68 6.28 0.84 -2.48
CA GLN A 68 6.43 -0.42 -1.76
C GLN A 68 5.77 -1.63 -2.45
N ALA A 69 4.99 -1.44 -3.51
CA ALA A 69 4.40 -2.55 -4.24
C ALA A 69 5.43 -3.38 -5.02
N SER A 70 5.05 -4.58 -5.48
CA SER A 70 5.87 -5.31 -6.46
C SER A 70 6.03 -4.49 -7.75
N CYS A 71 4.93 -3.89 -8.22
CA CYS A 71 4.92 -2.83 -9.22
C CYS A 71 3.65 -1.97 -9.08
N GLU A 72 3.76 -0.67 -9.39
CA GLU A 72 2.61 0.23 -9.53
C GLU A 72 1.77 -0.08 -10.79
N LEU A 73 0.57 0.49 -10.87
CA LEU A 73 -0.33 0.32 -12.01
C LEU A 73 -0.24 1.49 -12.99
N PHE A 74 -0.30 1.15 -14.27
CA PHE A 74 -0.38 2.13 -15.36
C PHE A 74 -1.62 1.86 -16.19
N GLY A 75 -2.37 2.92 -16.53
CA GLY A 75 -3.61 2.78 -17.30
C GLY A 75 -3.40 2.34 -18.76
N LEU A 76 -2.23 2.63 -19.33
CA LEU A 76 -1.88 2.25 -20.69
C LEU A 76 -0.38 1.93 -20.77
N LEU A 77 -0.06 0.75 -21.29
CA LEU A 77 1.32 0.28 -21.47
C LEU A 77 1.58 -0.01 -22.96
N LYS A 78 2.74 0.39 -23.47
CA LYS A 78 3.29 -0.12 -24.72
C LYS A 78 4.06 -1.42 -24.45
N ARG A 79 4.44 -2.15 -25.50
CA ARG A 79 5.19 -3.42 -25.35
C ARG A 79 6.47 -3.28 -24.51
N PRO A 80 7.31 -2.23 -24.68
CA PRO A 80 8.49 -2.05 -23.82
C PRO A 80 8.13 -1.82 -22.35
N ASP A 81 7.02 -1.11 -22.10
CA ASP A 81 6.54 -0.81 -20.75
C ASP A 81 5.99 -2.07 -20.08
N GLU A 82 5.23 -2.89 -20.82
CA GLU A 82 4.69 -4.18 -20.36
C GLU A 82 5.82 -5.15 -19.98
N LYS A 83 6.89 -5.19 -20.78
CA LYS A 83 8.12 -5.93 -20.44
C LYS A 83 8.68 -5.45 -19.10
N TYR A 84 8.85 -4.14 -18.95
CA TYR A 84 9.44 -3.54 -17.76
C TYR A 84 8.63 -3.83 -16.49
N VAL A 85 7.31 -3.59 -16.49
CA VAL A 85 6.49 -3.81 -15.28
C VAL A 85 6.42 -5.28 -14.90
N THR A 86 6.46 -6.17 -15.89
CA THR A 86 6.48 -7.63 -15.68
C THR A 86 7.78 -8.06 -15.00
N GLU A 87 8.92 -7.62 -15.53
CA GLU A 87 10.25 -7.91 -14.98
C GLU A 87 10.41 -7.28 -13.58
N ARG A 88 10.00 -6.02 -13.39
CA ARG A 88 10.04 -5.33 -12.09
C ARG A 88 9.24 -6.06 -11.02
N ALA A 89 7.99 -6.45 -11.32
CA ALA A 89 7.19 -7.20 -10.37
C ALA A 89 7.79 -8.58 -10.06
N TYR A 90 8.36 -9.24 -11.08
CA TYR A 90 9.02 -10.53 -10.92
C TYR A 90 10.26 -10.44 -10.02
N ASP A 91 11.06 -9.38 -10.17
CA ASP A 91 12.28 -9.17 -9.40
C ASP A 91 12.05 -8.60 -7.99
N ASN A 92 10.87 -8.02 -7.74
CA ASN A 92 10.45 -7.50 -6.44
C ASN A 92 9.17 -8.21 -5.91
N PRO A 93 9.20 -9.54 -5.70
CA PRO A 93 8.04 -10.26 -5.21
C PRO A 93 7.81 -9.95 -3.72
N LYS A 94 6.56 -9.78 -3.30
CA LYS A 94 6.20 -9.49 -1.90
C LYS A 94 4.95 -10.24 -1.47
N PHE A 95 4.99 -10.86 -0.28
CA PHE A 95 3.77 -11.32 0.36
C PHE A 95 2.91 -10.12 0.83
N VAL A 96 1.64 -10.38 1.16
CA VAL A 96 0.75 -9.35 1.68
C VAL A 96 1.28 -8.74 2.98
N GLU A 97 1.93 -9.55 3.83
CA GLU A 97 2.58 -9.12 5.06
C GLU A 97 3.84 -8.29 4.82
N ASP A 98 4.60 -8.58 3.77
CA ASP A 98 5.80 -7.81 3.42
C ASP A 98 5.38 -6.42 2.92
N LEU A 99 4.37 -6.37 2.05
CA LEU A 99 3.82 -5.13 1.53
C LEU A 99 3.36 -4.19 2.66
N VAL A 100 2.57 -4.68 3.61
CA VAL A 100 2.10 -3.84 4.72
C VAL A 100 3.23 -3.43 5.67
N ARG A 101 4.25 -4.27 5.88
CA ARG A 101 5.44 -3.93 6.70
C ARG A 101 6.26 -2.81 6.06
N ASP A 102 6.47 -2.89 4.75
CA ASP A 102 7.25 -1.88 4.04
C ASP A 102 6.52 -0.54 3.99
N VAL A 103 5.19 -0.57 3.77
CA VAL A 103 4.33 0.62 3.87
C VAL A 103 4.39 1.19 5.29
N ALA A 104 4.21 0.36 6.32
CA ALA A 104 4.35 0.80 7.71
C ALA A 104 5.73 1.42 7.99
N GLY A 105 6.81 0.88 7.39
CA GLY A 105 8.17 1.42 7.50
C GLY A 105 8.27 2.87 7.03
N VAL A 106 7.73 3.18 5.85
CA VAL A 106 7.75 4.56 5.31
C VAL A 106 6.81 5.49 6.06
N LEU A 107 5.63 5.01 6.50
CA LEU A 107 4.70 5.81 7.31
C LEU A 107 5.29 6.16 8.68
N ASN A 108 6.03 5.22 9.29
CA ASN A 108 6.75 5.46 10.53
C ASN A 108 7.89 6.49 10.39
N ALA A 109 8.42 6.69 9.19
CA ALA A 109 9.45 7.69 8.91
C ALA A 109 8.87 9.09 8.58
N GLU A 110 7.57 9.18 8.26
CA GLU A 110 6.92 10.45 7.90
C GLU A 110 6.54 11.25 9.15
N PRO A 111 7.19 12.40 9.44
CA PRO A 111 6.93 13.17 10.67
C PRO A 111 5.49 13.70 10.77
N ARG A 112 4.82 13.97 9.65
CA ARG A 112 3.45 14.51 9.61
C ARG A 112 2.37 13.50 9.99
N ILE A 113 2.68 12.20 9.97
CA ILE A 113 1.74 11.13 10.33
C ILE A 113 1.84 10.85 11.83
N VAL A 114 0.74 11.08 12.54
CA VAL A 114 0.68 10.85 14.00
C VAL A 114 0.26 9.41 14.32
N SER A 115 -0.68 8.90 13.55
CA SER A 115 -1.15 7.52 13.64
C SER A 115 -1.65 7.05 12.29
N TYR A 116 -1.59 5.75 12.03
CA TYR A 116 -2.11 5.18 10.79
C TYR A 116 -2.63 3.76 10.98
N VAL A 117 -3.52 3.37 10.07
CA VAL A 117 -3.88 1.99 9.77
C VAL A 117 -3.48 1.74 8.32
N ALA A 118 -2.59 0.77 8.10
CA ALA A 118 -2.16 0.31 6.79
C ALA A 118 -2.69 -1.10 6.57
N GLU A 119 -3.39 -1.31 5.46
CA GLU A 119 -4.05 -2.55 5.10
C GLU A 119 -3.60 -2.96 3.70
N ALA A 120 -3.36 -4.24 3.49
CA ALA A 120 -3.14 -4.80 2.16
C ALA A 120 -4.08 -5.99 1.95
N GLU A 121 -4.82 -5.97 0.85
CA GLU A 121 -5.70 -7.04 0.42
C GLU A 121 -5.27 -7.51 -0.97
N ASN A 122 -4.88 -8.78 -1.08
CA ASN A 122 -4.56 -9.43 -2.35
C ASN A 122 -5.79 -10.21 -2.84
N PHE A 123 -6.28 -9.86 -4.03
CA PHE A 123 -7.34 -10.62 -4.70
C PHE A 123 -6.71 -11.82 -5.41
N GLU A 124 -6.45 -12.89 -4.66
CA GLU A 124 -5.67 -14.04 -5.10
C GLU A 124 -6.09 -14.57 -6.48
N SER A 125 -5.15 -14.67 -7.41
CA SER A 125 -5.44 -15.11 -8.79
C SER A 125 -5.76 -16.61 -8.89
N ILE A 126 -5.38 -17.39 -7.87
CA ILE A 126 -5.50 -18.86 -7.84
C ILE A 126 -6.46 -19.35 -6.74
N HIS A 127 -7.06 -18.45 -5.98
CA HIS A 127 -8.02 -18.75 -4.91
C HIS A 127 -9.24 -17.84 -5.00
N ASN A 128 -10.39 -18.30 -4.52
CA ASN A 128 -11.63 -17.50 -4.53
C ASN A 128 -11.86 -16.79 -3.18
N HIS A 129 -10.78 -16.33 -2.55
CA HIS A 129 -10.78 -15.54 -1.32
C HIS A 129 -9.56 -14.62 -1.33
N SER A 130 -9.61 -13.53 -0.57
CA SER A 130 -8.49 -12.60 -0.45
C SER A 130 -7.50 -13.06 0.63
N ALA A 131 -6.21 -12.78 0.42
CA ALA A 131 -5.23 -12.74 1.50
C ALA A 131 -5.15 -11.30 2.03
N TYR A 132 -5.07 -11.13 3.35
CA TYR A 132 -5.18 -9.82 3.99
C TYR A 132 -4.19 -9.67 5.14
N ALA A 133 -3.58 -8.48 5.25
CA ALA A 133 -2.76 -8.09 6.40
C ALA A 133 -3.01 -6.61 6.77
N LEU A 134 -2.87 -6.31 8.07
CA LEU A 134 -3.05 -4.96 8.62
C LEU A 134 -1.95 -4.66 9.64
N ILE A 135 -1.45 -3.42 9.62
CA ILE A 135 -0.65 -2.83 10.70
C ILE A 135 -1.31 -1.53 11.13
N GLU A 136 -1.53 -1.39 12.44
CA GLU A 136 -1.95 -0.14 13.07
C GLU A 136 -0.84 0.36 13.99
N SER A 137 -0.56 1.66 13.94
CA SER A 137 0.43 2.31 14.79
C SER A 137 -0.01 3.71 15.16
N ALA A 138 0.29 4.11 16.40
CA ALA A 138 0.15 5.47 16.86
C ALA A 138 1.46 5.89 17.54
N ARG A 139 2.01 7.04 17.16
CA ARG A 139 3.10 7.66 17.93
C ARG A 139 2.52 8.11 19.27
N ALA A 140 3.22 7.79 20.35
CA ALA A 140 2.88 8.32 21.67
C ALA A 140 2.95 9.86 21.60
N THR A 141 1.80 10.52 21.74
CA THR A 141 1.76 11.96 21.96
C THR A 141 2.29 12.22 23.36
N GLY A 142 3.45 12.87 23.45
CA GLY A 142 4.04 13.29 24.73
C GLY A 142 3.24 14.40 25.41
#